data_AF-A0A097EMH5-F1
#
_entry.id   AF-A0A097EMH5-F1
#
_cell.length_a   1.000
_cell.length_b   1.000
_cell.length_c   1.000
_cell.angle_alpha   90.00
_cell.angle_beta   90.00
_cell.angle_gamma   90.00
#
_symmetry.space_group_name_H-M   'P 1'
#
loop_
_entity.id
_entity.type
_entity.pdbx_description
1 polymer ?
#
loop_
_entity_poly.entity_id
_entity_poly.type
_entity_poly.pdbx_seq_one_letter_code
_entity_poly.pdbx_strand_id
1 'polypeptide(L)'
;MFNKKLLAATVAMSLTATAIGATNMDIIKKDNNPLGNEPYAEVAISANGSCDYQILINDVPIYADEGAINTTLPVNPYMINGSNNLAVTVQNKDESCKVSATLQVRKSDDFNSTAKLNTVVFDGNPSDITEKDTDGSTPAEKLAFADGKFDKSDDGYITVSKAKLDSGNVYYGYNYDNQKRELMAGVKVSQDIDLPIDLPKWAWLDGETIANDQATKDALIAIYKEIWADIQNKDWDKLNKLFASRDAERAKAYYTGGSNGTTADSIREKIEDAGSVFVPKEKTIPKIKLNIFGKGKLATMTSWNNGELLSINKKEGGSSKYGVTFAKINGKFVIVG
;
A
#
# COMPACT_ATOMS: atom_id res chain seq x y z
N MET A 1 -23.12 -60.43 58.94
CA MET A 1 -23.16 -58.96 58.85
C MET A 1 -21.83 -58.48 58.30
N PHE A 2 -21.75 -58.17 57.00
CA PHE A 2 -20.53 -57.68 56.35
C PHE A 2 -20.57 -56.17 56.22
N ASN A 3 -19.60 -55.49 56.84
CA ASN A 3 -19.50 -54.04 56.90
C ASN A 3 -18.66 -53.56 55.69
N LYS A 4 -19.30 -52.95 54.68
CA LYS A 4 -18.64 -52.36 53.52
C LYS A 4 -18.10 -50.97 53.90
N LYS A 5 -16.78 -50.83 54.07
CA LYS A 5 -16.11 -49.52 54.09
C LYS A 5 -15.93 -49.03 52.65
N LEU A 6 -16.60 -47.92 52.33
CA LEU A 6 -16.44 -47.17 51.10
C LEU A 6 -15.18 -46.28 51.24
N LEU A 7 -14.13 -46.53 50.46
CA LEU A 7 -13.01 -45.59 50.33
C LEU A 7 -13.39 -44.53 49.29
N ALA A 8 -13.54 -43.28 49.72
CA ALA A 8 -13.63 -42.13 48.83
C ALA A 8 -12.21 -41.77 48.37
N ALA A 9 -11.91 -41.98 47.08
CA ALA A 9 -10.68 -41.50 46.46
C ALA A 9 -10.86 -40.04 46.04
N THR A 10 -10.25 -39.11 46.78
CA THR A 10 -10.18 -37.70 46.40
C THR A 10 -9.16 -37.55 45.27
N VAL A 11 -9.63 -37.34 44.04
CA VAL A 11 -8.78 -36.97 42.90
C VAL A 11 -8.46 -35.48 43.03
N ALA A 12 -7.24 -35.14 43.45
CA ALA A 12 -6.75 -33.77 43.40
C ALA A 12 -6.37 -33.43 41.96
N MET A 13 -7.24 -32.70 41.27
CA MET A 13 -6.98 -32.16 39.93
C MET A 13 -6.13 -30.89 40.10
N SER A 14 -4.81 -30.98 39.89
CA SER A 14 -3.96 -29.78 39.93
C SER A 14 -4.21 -28.94 38.68
N LEU A 15 -4.94 -27.82 38.81
CA LEU A 15 -4.94 -26.78 37.80
C LEU A 15 -3.56 -26.11 37.83
N THR A 16 -2.69 -26.46 36.88
CA THR A 16 -1.56 -25.60 36.53
C THR A 16 -2.10 -24.42 35.74
N ALA A 17 -2.21 -23.26 36.38
CA ALA A 17 -2.48 -22.01 35.68
C ALA A 17 -1.27 -21.70 34.79
N THR A 18 -1.39 -21.97 33.49
CA THR A 18 -0.42 -21.48 32.51
C THR A 18 -0.50 -19.96 32.53
N ALA A 19 0.54 -19.30 33.02
CA ALA A 19 0.65 -17.85 32.90
C ALA A 19 0.69 -17.51 31.40
N ILE A 20 -0.43 -17.03 30.86
CA ILE A 20 -0.48 -16.50 29.51
C ILE A 20 0.36 -15.23 29.54
N GLY A 21 1.58 -15.30 29.01
CA GLY A 21 2.45 -14.13 28.87
C GLY A 21 1.73 -13.03 28.09
N ALA A 22 1.98 -11.77 28.44
CA ALA A 22 1.46 -10.64 27.70
C ALA A 22 1.81 -10.78 26.21
N THR A 23 0.84 -10.53 25.33
CA THR A 23 1.09 -10.55 23.88
C THR A 23 1.92 -9.33 23.48
N ASN A 24 2.59 -9.37 22.32
CA ASN A 24 3.29 -8.20 21.79
C ASN A 24 2.36 -6.97 21.68
N MET A 25 1.09 -7.19 21.32
CA MET A 25 0.08 -6.14 21.29
C MET A 25 -0.19 -5.53 22.67
N ASP A 26 -0.18 -6.34 23.73
CA ASP A 26 -0.35 -5.84 25.12
C ASP A 26 0.85 -5.00 25.57
N ILE A 27 2.05 -5.28 25.04
CA ILE A 27 3.26 -4.49 25.29
C ILE A 27 3.17 -3.15 24.55
N ILE A 28 2.72 -3.17 23.30
CA ILE A 28 2.72 -1.99 22.41
C ILE A 28 1.58 -1.03 22.74
N LYS A 29 0.44 -1.54 23.23
CA LYS A 29 -0.66 -0.69 23.72
C LYS A 29 -0.32 0.00 25.04
N LYS A 30 0.73 -0.47 25.73
CA LYS A 30 1.33 0.21 26.87
C LYS A 30 2.42 1.16 26.34
N ASP A 31 2.64 2.24 27.05
CA ASP A 31 3.64 3.27 26.74
C ASP A 31 3.29 4.15 25.52
N ASN A 32 4.09 5.20 25.32
CA ASN A 32 3.92 6.19 24.24
C ASN A 32 4.29 5.65 22.85
N ASN A 33 4.12 4.35 22.62
CA ASN A 33 4.51 3.66 21.41
C ASN A 33 3.65 4.07 20.20
N PRO A 34 4.24 4.54 19.09
CA PRO A 34 3.48 4.96 17.91
C PRO A 34 2.73 3.80 17.23
N LEU A 35 3.03 2.53 17.54
CA LEU A 35 2.31 1.38 17.01
C LEU A 35 1.03 1.01 17.78
N GLY A 36 0.84 1.53 19.00
CA GLY A 36 -0.16 1.00 19.95
C GLY A 36 -1.59 1.44 19.72
N ASN A 37 -1.80 2.70 19.34
CA ASN A 37 -3.12 3.26 19.11
C ASN A 37 -3.04 4.20 17.92
N GLU A 38 -3.70 3.82 16.82
CA GLU A 38 -3.76 4.61 15.59
C GLU A 38 -2.40 4.92 14.93
N PRO A 39 -1.59 3.90 14.62
CA PRO A 39 -0.32 4.10 13.94
C PRO A 39 -0.50 4.75 12.57
N TYR A 40 0.09 5.92 12.37
CA TYR A 40 0.17 6.54 11.05
C TYR A 40 1.53 6.19 10.42
N ALA A 41 1.51 5.29 9.45
CA ALA A 41 2.68 4.82 8.74
C ALA A 41 2.89 5.61 7.45
N GLU A 42 4.14 5.95 7.21
CA GLU A 42 4.60 6.71 6.05
C GLU A 42 5.84 6.05 5.45
N VAL A 43 6.06 6.25 4.16
CA VAL A 43 7.32 5.94 3.49
C VAL A 43 7.95 7.24 3.03
N ALA A 44 9.11 7.56 3.62
CA ALA A 44 9.96 8.67 3.18
C ALA A 44 10.89 8.16 2.07
N ILE A 45 10.83 8.80 0.92
CA ILE A 45 11.54 8.42 -0.30
C ILE A 45 12.60 9.48 -0.59
N SER A 46 13.82 9.04 -0.86
CA SER A 46 14.91 9.90 -1.34
C SER A 46 15.58 9.22 -2.51
N ALA A 47 15.63 9.91 -3.65
CA ALA A 47 16.29 9.45 -4.86
C ALA A 47 17.31 10.47 -5.36
N ASN A 48 18.41 9.97 -5.92
CA ASN A 48 19.44 10.74 -6.63
C ASN A 48 19.89 9.96 -7.87
N GLY A 49 20.09 10.68 -8.97
CA GLY A 49 20.37 10.12 -10.30
C GLY A 49 19.18 10.20 -11.25
N SER A 50 19.36 9.68 -12.45
CA SER A 50 18.40 9.73 -13.57
C SER A 50 17.78 8.35 -13.86
N CYS A 51 17.40 7.61 -12.82
CA CYS A 51 16.76 6.31 -13.01
C CYS A 51 15.24 6.36 -12.86
N ASP A 52 14.60 5.39 -13.51
CA ASP A 52 13.17 5.14 -13.38
C ASP A 52 13.00 4.12 -12.26
N TYR A 53 12.37 4.53 -11.17
CA TYR A 53 12.22 3.68 -10.00
C TYR A 53 10.77 3.66 -9.50
N GLN A 54 10.47 2.65 -8.69
CA GLN A 54 9.18 2.50 -8.04
C GLN A 54 9.39 2.05 -6.60
N ILE A 55 8.50 2.53 -5.74
CA ILE A 55 8.41 2.10 -4.35
C ILE A 55 7.15 1.26 -4.20
N LEU A 56 7.30 0.07 -3.63
CA LEU A 56 6.20 -0.87 -3.43
C LEU A 56 6.04 -1.21 -1.96
N ILE A 57 4.78 -1.32 -1.53
CA ILE A 57 4.39 -1.95 -0.27
C ILE A 57 3.51 -3.15 -0.61
N ASN A 58 3.90 -4.34 -0.17
CA ASN A 58 3.13 -5.57 -0.40
C ASN A 58 2.79 -5.81 -1.88
N ASP A 59 3.76 -5.53 -2.77
CA ASP A 59 3.60 -5.61 -4.24
C ASP A 59 2.62 -4.60 -4.85
N VAL A 60 2.25 -3.57 -4.08
CA VAL A 60 1.44 -2.43 -4.54
C VAL A 60 2.37 -1.24 -4.80
N PRO A 61 2.48 -0.73 -6.04
CA PRO A 61 3.27 0.47 -6.34
C PRO A 61 2.59 1.69 -5.71
N ILE A 62 3.26 2.30 -4.73
CA ILE A 62 2.79 3.51 -4.05
C ILE A 62 3.41 4.78 -4.62
N TYR A 63 4.52 4.64 -5.34
CA TYR A 63 5.23 5.74 -5.98
C TYR A 63 5.99 5.23 -7.20
N ALA A 64 6.07 6.05 -8.24
CA ALA A 64 6.90 5.84 -9.42
C ALA A 64 7.32 7.19 -9.97
N ASP A 65 8.60 7.36 -10.29
CA ASP A 65 9.14 8.63 -10.79
C ASP A 65 10.40 8.43 -11.63
N GLU A 66 10.76 9.49 -12.34
CA GLU A 66 11.98 9.64 -13.11
C GLU A 66 12.80 10.77 -12.48
N GLY A 67 13.87 10.42 -11.75
CA GLY A 67 14.83 11.40 -11.23
C GLY A 67 14.82 11.64 -9.72
N ALA A 68 15.50 12.72 -9.31
CA ALA A 68 15.76 13.00 -7.90
C ALA A 68 14.56 13.66 -7.22
N ILE A 69 14.08 13.06 -6.13
CA ILE A 69 13.02 13.61 -5.30
C ILE A 69 13.23 13.27 -3.83
N ASN A 70 12.73 14.15 -2.96
CA ASN A 70 12.45 13.81 -1.57
C ASN A 70 10.95 13.99 -1.33
N THR A 71 10.26 12.91 -0.97
CA THR A 71 8.81 12.94 -0.70
C THR A 71 8.45 11.96 0.40
N THR A 72 7.32 12.17 1.06
CA THR A 72 6.80 11.27 2.10
C THR A 72 5.36 10.95 1.77
N LEU A 73 5.03 9.66 1.74
CA LEU A 73 3.71 9.18 1.38
C LEU A 73 3.10 8.36 2.51
N PRO A 74 1.82 8.56 2.85
CA PRO A 74 1.15 7.69 3.81
C PRO A 74 0.84 6.32 3.20
N VAL A 75 1.00 5.25 3.97
CA VAL A 75 0.95 3.87 3.45
C VAL A 75 0.01 2.91 4.17
N ASN A 76 -0.72 3.37 5.20
CA ASN A 76 -1.70 2.55 5.92
C ASN A 76 -2.63 1.71 5.02
N PRO A 77 -3.22 2.24 3.93
CA PRO A 77 -4.12 1.46 3.06
C PRO A 77 -3.46 0.26 2.37
N TYR A 78 -2.13 0.21 2.32
CA TYR A 78 -1.36 -0.83 1.65
C TYR A 78 -0.70 -1.80 2.63
N MET A 79 -0.70 -1.47 3.93
CA MET A 79 -0.13 -2.31 4.98
C MET A 79 -1.10 -3.39 5.45
N ILE A 80 -0.55 -4.48 5.98
CA ILE A 80 -1.30 -5.60 6.54
C ILE A 80 -0.82 -5.91 7.96
N ASN A 81 -1.66 -6.58 8.76
CA ASN A 81 -1.24 -7.07 10.07
C ASN A 81 -0.20 -8.19 9.91
N GLY A 82 0.91 -8.10 10.66
CA GLY A 82 2.04 -9.03 10.55
C GLY A 82 3.07 -8.61 9.50
N SER A 83 3.46 -9.54 8.63
CA SER A 83 4.57 -9.34 7.69
C SER A 83 4.19 -8.47 6.49
N ASN A 84 4.86 -7.32 6.38
CA ASN A 84 4.79 -6.40 5.25
C ASN A 84 6.08 -6.48 4.42
N ASN A 85 6.02 -6.24 3.11
CA ASN A 85 7.19 -6.15 2.24
C ASN A 85 7.36 -4.72 1.74
N LEU A 86 8.48 -4.06 2.06
CA LEU A 86 8.90 -2.80 1.43
C LEU A 86 9.91 -3.13 0.34
N ALA A 87 9.73 -2.52 -0.85
CA ALA A 87 10.65 -2.73 -1.96
C ALA A 87 10.92 -1.45 -2.75
N VAL A 88 12.13 -1.37 -3.28
CA VAL A 88 12.57 -0.44 -4.31
C VAL A 88 12.81 -1.26 -5.57
N THR A 89 12.20 -0.88 -6.68
CA THR A 89 12.52 -1.45 -8.00
C THR A 89 13.09 -0.38 -8.90
N VAL A 90 14.14 -0.68 -9.66
CA VAL A 90 14.77 0.23 -10.62
C VAL A 90 14.78 -0.44 -11.99
N GLN A 91 14.39 0.29 -13.03
CA GLN A 91 14.45 -0.21 -14.40
C GLN A 91 15.90 -0.43 -14.83
N ASN A 92 16.15 -1.48 -15.62
CA ASN A 92 17.50 -1.75 -16.12
C ASN A 92 17.93 -0.70 -17.15
N LYS A 93 18.78 0.25 -16.72
CA LYS A 93 19.42 1.28 -17.55
C LYS A 93 20.90 1.36 -17.13
N ASP A 94 21.79 1.68 -18.07
CA ASP A 94 23.24 1.82 -17.84
C ASP A 94 23.60 3.13 -17.11
N GLU A 95 22.92 3.42 -16.01
CA GLU A 95 23.12 4.63 -15.21
C GLU A 95 23.11 4.30 -13.72
N SER A 96 24.07 4.83 -12.98
CA SER A 96 24.11 4.68 -11.53
C SER A 96 22.96 5.44 -10.88
N CYS A 97 22.28 4.82 -9.92
CA CYS A 97 21.20 5.45 -9.19
C CYS A 97 21.26 5.10 -7.71
N LYS A 98 20.83 6.06 -6.89
CA LYS A 98 20.63 5.85 -5.47
C LYS A 98 19.19 6.14 -5.11
N VAL A 99 18.46 5.13 -4.66
CA VAL A 99 17.08 5.24 -4.22
C VAL A 99 16.98 4.62 -2.83
N SER A 100 16.38 5.36 -1.91
CA SER A 100 16.09 4.87 -0.57
C SER A 100 14.62 5.09 -0.23
N ALA A 101 14.02 4.11 0.42
CA ALA A 101 12.67 4.16 0.95
C ALA A 101 12.73 3.79 2.44
N THR A 102 12.28 4.70 3.30
CA THR A 102 12.27 4.52 4.75
C THR A 102 10.83 4.37 5.23
N LEU A 103 10.45 3.19 5.73
CA LEU A 103 9.22 3.02 6.48
C LEU A 103 9.39 3.63 7.87
N GLN A 104 8.49 4.55 8.19
CA GLN A 104 8.46 5.25 9.47
C GLN A 104 7.03 5.32 10.00
N VAL A 105 6.90 5.41 11.31
CA VAL A 105 5.61 5.48 11.99
C VAL A 105 5.58 6.63 12.99
N ARG A 106 4.39 7.18 13.15
CA ARG A 106 4.07 8.19 14.16
C ARG A 106 2.68 7.94 14.70
N LYS A 107 2.31 8.65 15.76
CA LYS A 107 0.92 8.69 16.20
C LYS A 107 0.08 9.53 15.24
N SER A 108 -1.20 9.21 15.09
CA SER A 108 -2.13 9.96 14.23
C SER A 108 -2.22 11.43 14.64
N ASP A 109 -2.11 11.73 15.93
CA ASP A 109 -2.23 13.05 16.54
C ASP A 109 -0.90 13.79 16.79
N ASP A 110 0.25 13.15 16.52
CA ASP A 110 1.58 13.75 16.69
C ASP A 110 2.37 13.75 15.38
N PHE A 111 2.41 14.91 14.74
CA PHE A 111 3.15 15.13 13.49
C PHE A 111 4.65 15.39 13.71
N ASN A 112 5.09 15.58 14.96
CA ASN A 112 6.48 15.94 15.27
C ASN A 112 7.31 14.71 15.69
N SER A 113 6.68 13.63 16.15
CA SER A 113 7.38 12.40 16.55
C SER A 113 7.29 11.35 15.45
N THR A 114 8.36 11.18 14.69
CA THR A 114 8.46 10.12 13.69
C THR A 114 9.56 9.14 14.07
N ALA A 115 9.22 7.86 14.17
CA ALA A 115 10.13 6.79 14.50
C ALA A 115 10.36 5.90 13.27
N LYS A 116 11.63 5.74 12.89
CA LYS A 116 12.02 4.92 11.73
C LYS A 116 11.97 3.44 12.10
N LEU A 117 11.48 2.61 11.19
CA LEU A 117 11.39 1.16 11.35
C LEU A 117 12.34 0.41 10.44
N ASN A 118 12.42 0.83 9.17
CA ASN A 118 13.18 0.14 8.16
C ASN A 118 13.56 1.10 7.03
N THR A 119 14.73 0.89 6.43
CA THR A 119 15.17 1.55 5.22
C THR A 119 15.60 0.49 4.21
N VAL A 120 15.04 0.55 3.01
CA VAL A 120 15.52 -0.20 1.84
C VAL A 120 16.30 0.75 0.94
N VAL A 121 17.52 0.37 0.55
CA VAL A 121 18.39 1.18 -0.32
C VAL A 121 18.83 0.35 -1.52
N PHE A 122 18.74 0.95 -2.70
CA PHE A 122 19.49 0.58 -3.88
C PHE A 122 20.49 1.70 -4.18
N ASP A 123 21.79 1.39 -4.27
CA ASP A 123 22.87 2.34 -4.56
C ASP A 123 23.87 1.70 -5.52
N GLY A 124 23.58 1.74 -6.82
CA GLY A 124 24.35 1.00 -7.81
C GLY A 124 23.93 1.22 -9.26
N ASN A 125 24.53 0.47 -10.18
CA ASN A 125 24.13 0.44 -11.58
C ASN A 125 23.24 -0.80 -11.81
N PRO A 126 21.98 -0.64 -12.26
CA PRO A 126 21.07 -1.76 -12.50
C PRO A 126 21.60 -2.84 -13.46
N SER A 127 22.54 -2.49 -14.35
CA SER A 127 23.18 -3.42 -15.28
C SER A 127 24.35 -4.23 -14.67
N ASP A 128 24.89 -3.80 -13.53
CA ASP A 128 26.08 -4.40 -12.88
C ASP A 128 25.87 -4.49 -11.37
N ILE A 129 24.87 -5.30 -10.98
CA ILE A 129 24.45 -5.37 -9.57
C ILE A 129 25.36 -6.23 -8.70
N THR A 130 25.57 -5.78 -7.48
CA THR A 130 26.29 -6.51 -6.44
C THR A 130 25.57 -6.43 -5.10
N GLU A 131 25.89 -7.34 -4.16
CA GLU A 131 25.29 -7.27 -2.80
C GLU A 131 25.56 -5.92 -2.11
N LYS A 132 26.67 -5.24 -2.45
CA LYS A 132 27.05 -3.93 -1.88
C LYS A 132 26.07 -2.82 -2.23
N ASP A 133 25.30 -2.99 -3.31
CA ASP A 133 24.30 -2.01 -3.73
C ASP A 133 23.13 -1.94 -2.73
N THR A 134 23.11 -2.85 -1.74
CA THR A 134 22.14 -2.90 -0.65
C THR A 134 22.71 -2.44 0.70
N ASP A 135 24.00 -2.06 0.79
CA ASP A 135 24.71 -1.77 2.06
C ASP A 135 24.08 -0.63 2.89
N GLY A 136 23.29 0.25 2.25
CA GLY A 136 22.53 1.29 2.93
C GLY A 136 21.24 0.83 3.61
N SER A 137 20.80 -0.41 3.36
CA SER A 137 19.55 -0.95 3.92
C SER A 137 19.71 -1.29 5.40
N THR A 138 18.60 -1.26 6.15
CA THR A 138 18.58 -1.70 7.55
C THR A 138 19.05 -3.16 7.63
N PRO A 139 19.97 -3.51 8.55
CA PRO A 139 20.39 -4.90 8.71
C PRO A 139 19.23 -5.79 9.19
N ALA A 140 19.40 -7.11 9.08
CA ALA A 140 18.46 -8.03 9.70
C ALA A 140 18.53 -7.88 11.22
N GLU A 141 17.44 -7.47 11.85
CA GLU A 141 17.40 -7.19 13.28
C GLU A 141 16.00 -7.25 13.86
N LYS A 142 15.93 -7.23 15.19
CA LYS A 142 14.70 -7.07 15.94
C LYS A 142 14.70 -5.72 16.63
N LEU A 143 13.56 -5.04 16.62
CA LEU A 143 13.42 -3.71 17.22
C LEU A 143 12.42 -3.74 18.38
N ALA A 144 12.74 -2.98 19.43
CA ALA A 144 11.84 -2.65 20.52
C ALA A 144 11.74 -1.12 20.65
N PHE A 145 10.58 -0.63 21.06
CA PHE A 145 10.39 0.79 21.37
C PHE A 145 10.88 1.08 22.80
N ALA A 146 11.86 1.98 22.92
CA ALA A 146 12.37 2.48 24.19
C ALA A 146 12.77 3.95 24.02
N ASP A 147 12.54 4.78 25.05
CA ASP A 147 12.96 6.19 25.08
C ASP A 147 12.54 7.01 23.84
N GLY A 148 11.35 6.74 23.31
CA GLY A 148 10.79 7.49 22.18
C GLY A 148 11.28 7.06 20.79
N LYS A 149 12.06 5.98 20.68
CA LYS A 149 12.57 5.46 19.40
C LYS A 149 12.55 3.94 19.34
N PHE A 150 12.67 3.41 18.12
CA PHE A 150 12.90 1.98 17.91
C PHE A 150 14.41 1.71 17.87
N ASP A 151 14.89 0.89 18.80
CA ASP A 151 16.28 0.47 18.87
C ASP A 151 16.37 -1.05 18.75
N LYS A 152 17.54 -1.53 18.30
CA LYS A 152 17.85 -2.95 18.23
C LYS A 152 17.74 -3.59 19.63
N SER A 153 17.03 -4.71 19.71
CA SER A 153 16.83 -5.47 20.94
C SER A 153 16.67 -6.97 20.64
N ASP A 154 17.29 -7.84 21.43
CA ASP A 154 17.16 -9.30 21.28
C ASP A 154 15.72 -9.78 21.53
N ASP A 155 15.00 -9.06 22.39
CA ASP A 155 13.58 -9.26 22.74
C ASP A 155 12.64 -8.34 21.92
N GLY A 156 13.14 -7.74 20.83
CA GLY A 156 12.33 -6.90 19.96
C GLY A 156 11.16 -7.65 19.33
N TYR A 157 10.02 -6.97 19.23
CA TYR A 157 8.76 -7.51 18.70
C TYR A 157 8.52 -7.12 17.24
N ILE A 158 9.31 -6.21 16.68
CA ILE A 158 9.37 -5.93 15.25
C ILE A 158 10.54 -6.72 14.69
N THR A 159 10.35 -7.43 13.60
CA THR A 159 11.45 -8.14 12.92
C THR A 159 11.67 -7.56 11.54
N VAL A 160 12.90 -7.16 11.24
CA VAL A 160 13.35 -6.72 9.92
C VAL A 160 14.22 -7.84 9.33
N SER A 161 13.86 -8.32 8.15
CA SER A 161 14.65 -9.35 7.43
C SER A 161 15.88 -8.76 6.73
N LYS A 162 16.83 -9.60 6.31
CA LYS A 162 17.95 -9.16 5.45
C LYS A 162 17.39 -8.64 4.12
N ALA A 163 17.96 -7.55 3.60
CA ALA A 163 17.70 -7.09 2.24
C ALA A 163 17.93 -8.20 1.21
N LYS A 164 16.96 -8.38 0.32
CA LYS A 164 16.99 -9.31 -0.81
C LYS A 164 17.18 -8.51 -2.08
N LEU A 165 18.16 -8.91 -2.88
CA LEU A 165 18.45 -8.33 -4.19
C LEU A 165 18.03 -9.33 -5.27
N ASP A 166 17.03 -8.95 -6.07
CA ASP A 166 16.54 -9.74 -7.20
C ASP A 166 16.77 -8.97 -8.50
N SER A 167 17.01 -9.68 -9.60
CA SER A 167 17.09 -9.11 -10.94
C SER A 167 16.27 -9.91 -11.96
N GLY A 168 15.97 -9.28 -13.09
CA GLY A 168 15.14 -9.86 -14.15
C GLY A 168 13.84 -9.08 -14.30
N ASN A 169 12.73 -9.77 -14.57
CA ASN A 169 11.44 -9.13 -14.76
C ASN A 169 10.81 -8.76 -13.40
N VAL A 170 11.25 -7.65 -12.81
CA VAL A 170 10.84 -7.18 -11.48
C VAL A 170 10.34 -5.73 -11.46
N TYR A 171 10.59 -4.95 -12.51
CA TYR A 171 10.16 -3.56 -12.62
C TYR A 171 8.79 -3.48 -13.30
N TYR A 172 7.82 -2.77 -12.72
CA TYR A 172 6.47 -2.71 -13.28
C TYR A 172 6.32 -1.58 -14.33
N GLY A 173 6.84 -1.83 -15.53
CA GLY A 173 6.89 -0.84 -16.62
C GLY A 173 5.79 -1.00 -17.67
N TYR A 174 5.81 -0.12 -18.67
CA TYR A 174 4.96 -0.24 -19.86
C TYR A 174 5.76 -0.83 -21.02
N ASN A 175 5.32 -1.97 -21.53
CA ASN A 175 5.86 -2.55 -22.74
C ASN A 175 5.18 -1.90 -23.96
N TYR A 176 5.99 -1.20 -24.77
CA TYR A 176 5.52 -0.50 -25.96
C TYR A 176 5.21 -1.44 -27.14
N ASP A 177 5.73 -2.66 -27.17
CA ASP A 177 5.48 -3.62 -28.25
C ASP A 177 4.08 -4.22 -28.14
N ASN A 178 3.70 -4.65 -26.92
CA ASN A 178 2.40 -5.27 -26.67
C ASN A 178 1.34 -4.30 -26.10
N GLN A 179 1.73 -3.04 -25.85
CA GLN A 179 0.88 -1.99 -25.29
C GLN A 179 0.24 -2.37 -23.94
N LYS A 180 0.96 -3.13 -23.11
CA LYS A 180 0.52 -3.55 -21.76
C LYS A 180 1.55 -3.16 -20.71
N ARG A 181 1.07 -2.98 -19.47
CA ARG A 181 1.98 -3.01 -18.33
C ARG A 181 2.23 -4.43 -17.89
N GLU A 182 3.49 -4.71 -17.60
CA GLU A 182 3.96 -6.01 -17.15
C GLU A 182 5.28 -5.85 -16.41
N LEU A 183 5.75 -6.95 -15.82
CA LEU A 183 7.07 -7.00 -15.23
C LEU A 183 8.12 -6.97 -16.35
N MET A 184 9.02 -5.99 -16.27
CA MET A 184 10.09 -5.72 -17.21
C MET A 184 11.45 -5.88 -16.52
N ALA A 185 12.50 -5.97 -17.34
CA ALA A 185 13.88 -6.05 -16.88
C ALA A 185 14.23 -4.90 -15.91
N GLY A 186 14.74 -5.25 -14.74
CA GLY A 186 15.12 -4.34 -13.69
C GLY A 186 15.75 -5.06 -12.51
N VAL A 187 15.90 -4.31 -11.43
CA VAL A 187 16.46 -4.73 -10.16
C VAL A 187 15.47 -4.42 -9.06
N LYS A 188 15.34 -5.31 -8.08
CA LYS A 188 14.50 -5.13 -6.91
C LYS A 188 15.33 -5.34 -5.66
N VAL A 189 15.33 -4.35 -4.77
CA VAL A 189 15.77 -4.51 -3.39
C VAL A 189 14.53 -4.56 -2.52
N SER A 190 14.40 -5.56 -1.64
CA SER A 190 13.24 -5.68 -0.77
C SER A 190 13.55 -6.22 0.61
N GLN A 191 12.71 -5.86 1.58
CA GLN A 191 12.76 -6.35 2.95
C GLN A 191 11.35 -6.66 3.46
N ASP A 192 11.23 -7.83 4.07
CA ASP A 192 10.08 -8.20 4.88
C ASP A 192 10.24 -7.62 6.29
N ILE A 193 9.16 -7.04 6.82
CA ILE A 193 9.08 -6.36 8.11
C ILE A 193 7.84 -6.90 8.83
N ASP A 194 8.03 -7.65 9.91
CA ASP A 194 6.93 -8.14 10.74
C ASP A 194 6.53 -7.09 11.77
N LEU A 195 5.30 -6.59 11.65
CA LEU A 195 4.79 -5.49 12.45
C LEU A 195 3.59 -5.94 13.30
N PRO A 196 3.70 -5.86 14.62
CA PRO A 196 2.56 -5.98 15.53
C PRO A 196 1.73 -4.71 15.51
N ILE A 197 0.93 -4.56 14.46
CA ILE A 197 -0.04 -3.49 14.25
C ILE A 197 -1.46 -4.07 14.19
N ASP A 198 -2.43 -3.23 14.53
CA ASP A 198 -3.85 -3.55 14.52
C ASP A 198 -4.57 -2.63 13.52
N LEU A 199 -4.29 -2.86 12.24
CA LEU A 199 -4.99 -2.20 11.15
C LEU A 199 -6.26 -2.97 10.78
N PRO A 200 -7.31 -2.28 10.31
CA PRO A 200 -8.44 -2.94 9.68
C PRO A 200 -7.98 -3.83 8.51
N LYS A 201 -8.70 -4.93 8.30
CA LYS A 201 -8.50 -5.74 7.11
C LYS A 201 -9.09 -5.04 5.88
N TRP A 202 -8.25 -4.72 4.91
CA TRP A 202 -8.67 -4.09 3.64
C TRP A 202 -9.36 -5.10 2.71
N ALA A 203 -10.40 -4.68 2.00
CA ALA A 203 -11.21 -5.54 1.14
C ALA A 203 -10.38 -6.20 0.04
N TRP A 204 -9.37 -5.51 -0.49
CA TRP A 204 -8.53 -6.05 -1.56
C TRP A 204 -7.71 -7.27 -1.13
N LEU A 205 -7.45 -7.46 0.16
CA LEU A 205 -6.73 -8.63 0.67
C LEU A 205 -7.50 -9.92 0.43
N ASP A 206 -8.83 -9.86 0.43
CA ASP A 206 -9.72 -10.97 0.11
C ASP A 206 -10.16 -10.96 -1.37
N GLY A 207 -9.56 -10.08 -2.17
CA GLY A 207 -9.82 -9.95 -3.60
C GLY A 207 -9.46 -11.19 -4.39
N GLU A 208 -10.27 -11.46 -5.41
CA GLU A 208 -10.00 -12.44 -6.46
C GLU A 208 -8.81 -11.99 -7.33
N THR A 209 -8.13 -12.96 -7.93
CA THR A 209 -7.15 -12.67 -8.98
C THR A 209 -7.84 -12.08 -10.21
N ILE A 210 -7.33 -10.95 -10.67
CA ILE A 210 -7.81 -10.20 -11.83
C ILE A 210 -6.95 -10.57 -13.04
N ALA A 211 -7.59 -10.88 -14.16
CA ALA A 211 -6.90 -11.18 -15.41
C ALA A 211 -6.49 -9.89 -16.14
N ASN A 212 -5.32 -9.88 -16.78
CA ASN A 212 -4.89 -8.78 -17.65
C ASN A 212 -5.36 -9.00 -19.11
N ASP A 213 -6.68 -8.96 -19.30
CA ASP A 213 -7.34 -9.25 -20.57
C ASP A 213 -8.36 -8.17 -20.99
N GLN A 214 -8.89 -8.33 -22.20
CA GLN A 214 -9.84 -7.38 -22.77
C GLN A 214 -11.17 -7.38 -22.01
N ALA A 215 -11.63 -8.53 -21.50
CA ALA A 215 -12.87 -8.63 -20.73
C ALA A 215 -12.81 -7.81 -19.43
N THR A 216 -11.68 -7.88 -18.72
CA THR A 216 -11.42 -7.07 -17.54
C THR A 216 -11.38 -5.59 -17.89
N LYS A 217 -10.66 -5.24 -18.96
CA LYS A 217 -10.59 -3.85 -19.45
C LYS A 217 -11.98 -3.29 -19.78
N ASP A 218 -12.82 -4.05 -20.48
CA ASP A 218 -14.17 -3.63 -20.84
C ASP A 218 -15.07 -3.45 -19.60
N ALA A 219 -14.96 -4.35 -18.63
CA ALA A 219 -15.69 -4.27 -17.37
C ALA A 219 -15.30 -3.01 -16.57
N LEU A 220 -14.01 -2.68 -16.47
CA LEU A 220 -13.56 -1.47 -15.78
C LEU A 220 -13.94 -0.20 -16.54
N ILE A 221 -13.88 -0.20 -17.89
CA ILE A 221 -14.34 0.92 -18.71
C ILE A 221 -15.84 1.18 -18.50
N ALA A 222 -16.67 0.15 -18.32
CA ALA A 222 -18.07 0.33 -18.00
C ALA A 222 -18.27 1.13 -16.69
N ILE A 223 -17.50 0.82 -15.65
CA ILE A 223 -17.54 1.56 -14.38
C ILE A 223 -17.07 3.01 -14.56
N TYR A 224 -16.02 3.25 -15.34
CA TYR A 224 -15.60 4.63 -15.66
C TYR A 224 -16.69 5.40 -16.41
N LYS A 225 -17.43 4.74 -17.34
CA LYS A 225 -18.57 5.36 -18.03
C LYS A 225 -19.69 5.73 -17.05
N GLU A 226 -19.96 4.90 -16.04
CA GLU A 226 -20.88 5.23 -14.95
C GLU A 226 -20.39 6.44 -14.15
N ILE A 227 -19.12 6.45 -13.72
CA ILE A 227 -18.52 7.59 -13.01
C ILE A 227 -18.65 8.89 -13.81
N TRP A 228 -18.31 8.88 -15.10
CA TRP A 228 -18.42 10.07 -15.95
C TRP A 228 -19.86 10.52 -16.12
N ALA A 229 -20.80 9.59 -16.31
CA ALA A 229 -22.21 9.90 -16.43
C ALA A 229 -22.76 10.52 -15.14
N ASP A 230 -22.41 9.97 -13.97
CA ASP A 230 -22.84 10.50 -12.68
C ASP A 230 -22.28 11.91 -12.44
N ILE A 231 -21.01 12.17 -12.80
CA ILE A 231 -20.43 13.52 -12.71
C ILE A 231 -21.12 14.49 -13.68
N GLN A 232 -21.35 14.09 -14.94
CA GLN A 232 -22.01 14.94 -15.95
C GLN A 232 -23.45 15.28 -15.58
N ASN A 233 -24.18 14.31 -15.02
CA ASN A 233 -25.56 14.47 -14.56
C ASN A 233 -25.66 15.09 -13.17
N LYS A 234 -24.52 15.32 -12.48
CA LYS A 234 -24.44 15.78 -11.10
C LYS A 234 -25.19 14.86 -10.12
N ASP A 235 -25.20 13.55 -10.40
CA ASP A 235 -25.79 12.51 -9.56
C ASP A 235 -24.79 12.09 -8.47
N TRP A 236 -24.54 13.02 -7.54
CA TRP A 236 -23.54 12.85 -6.47
C TRP A 236 -23.88 11.69 -5.53
N ASP A 237 -25.16 11.34 -5.39
CA ASP A 237 -25.60 10.22 -4.55
C ASP A 237 -25.17 8.86 -5.14
N LYS A 238 -25.28 8.69 -6.47
CA LYS A 238 -24.74 7.48 -7.14
C LYS A 238 -23.22 7.45 -7.11
N LEU A 239 -22.57 8.59 -7.36
CA LEU A 239 -21.11 8.69 -7.29
C LEU A 239 -20.60 8.32 -5.89
N ASN A 240 -21.26 8.81 -4.84
CA ASN A 240 -20.97 8.44 -3.45
C ASN A 240 -21.08 6.94 -3.21
N LYS A 241 -22.11 6.28 -3.74
CA LYS A 241 -22.26 4.82 -3.61
C LYS A 241 -21.14 4.06 -4.31
N LEU A 242 -20.67 4.53 -5.46
CA LEU A 242 -19.55 3.91 -6.17
C LEU A 242 -18.24 3.98 -5.38
N PHE A 243 -17.98 5.10 -4.69
CA PHE A 243 -16.76 5.33 -3.91
C PHE A 243 -16.87 4.96 -2.42
N ALA A 244 -18.03 4.53 -1.93
CA ALA A 244 -18.28 4.30 -0.50
C ALA A 244 -17.29 3.33 0.17
N SER A 245 -16.89 2.25 -0.53
CA SER A 245 -15.93 1.28 0.01
C SER A 245 -14.55 1.92 0.22
N ARG A 246 -14.02 2.59 -0.82
CA ARG A 246 -12.78 3.36 -0.76
C ARG A 246 -12.81 4.40 0.36
N ASP A 247 -13.87 5.20 0.43
CA ASP A 247 -13.97 6.29 1.41
C ASP A 247 -13.99 5.74 2.84
N ALA A 248 -14.72 4.65 3.08
CA ALA A 248 -14.76 4.00 4.38
C ALA A 248 -13.40 3.40 4.78
N GLU A 249 -12.68 2.76 3.85
CA GLU A 249 -11.34 2.22 4.12
C GLU A 249 -10.32 3.32 4.36
N ARG A 250 -10.34 4.38 3.54
CA ARG A 250 -9.48 5.54 3.69
C ARG A 250 -9.70 6.26 5.02
N ALA A 251 -10.96 6.41 5.44
CA ALA A 251 -11.27 7.03 6.73
C ALA A 251 -10.70 6.23 7.91
N LYS A 252 -10.74 4.90 7.83
CA LYS A 252 -10.13 4.03 8.85
C LYS A 252 -8.60 4.03 8.78
N ALA A 253 -8.03 4.01 7.58
CA ALA A 253 -6.58 3.99 7.38
C ALA A 253 -5.90 5.26 7.93
N TYR A 254 -6.59 6.40 7.91
CA TYR A 254 -6.05 7.68 8.36
C TYR A 254 -6.72 8.23 9.62
N TYR A 255 -7.53 7.43 10.32
CA TYR A 255 -8.15 7.77 11.60
C TYR A 255 -8.98 9.06 11.56
N THR A 256 -9.67 9.32 10.45
CA THR A 256 -10.38 10.60 10.24
C THR A 256 -11.82 10.55 10.72
N GLY A 257 -12.34 9.38 11.10
CA GLY A 257 -13.74 9.19 11.48
C GLY A 257 -14.75 9.57 10.39
N GLY A 258 -14.32 9.68 9.13
CA GLY A 258 -15.15 10.14 8.01
C GLY A 258 -15.29 11.66 7.90
N SER A 259 -14.56 12.45 8.71
CA SER A 259 -14.66 13.92 8.73
C SER A 259 -14.05 14.62 7.51
N ASN A 260 -13.23 13.92 6.71
CA ASN A 260 -12.52 14.50 5.56
C ASN A 260 -13.36 14.62 4.27
N GLY A 261 -14.69 14.50 4.37
CA GLY A 261 -15.58 14.46 3.22
C GLY A 261 -15.43 13.20 2.38
N THR A 262 -16.26 13.08 1.35
CA THR A 262 -16.24 11.94 0.43
C THR A 262 -15.40 12.24 -0.82
N THR A 263 -15.07 11.19 -1.58
CA THR A 263 -14.47 11.37 -2.91
C THR A 263 -15.39 12.17 -3.83
N ALA A 264 -16.71 11.93 -3.75
CA ALA A 264 -17.68 12.66 -4.56
C ALA A 264 -17.71 14.15 -4.19
N ASP A 265 -17.61 14.50 -2.91
CA ASP A 265 -17.54 15.90 -2.46
C ASP A 265 -16.31 16.60 -3.02
N SER A 266 -15.14 15.94 -2.97
CA SER A 266 -13.91 16.48 -3.56
C SER A 266 -14.03 16.68 -5.08
N ILE A 267 -14.60 15.72 -5.80
CA ILE A 267 -14.84 15.82 -7.24
C ILE A 267 -15.82 16.96 -7.53
N ARG A 268 -16.90 17.08 -6.76
CA ARG A 268 -17.92 18.13 -6.90
C ARG A 268 -17.31 19.51 -6.73
N GLU A 269 -16.55 19.75 -5.67
CA GLU A 269 -15.84 21.01 -5.41
C GLU A 269 -14.95 21.36 -6.61
N LYS A 270 -14.16 20.40 -7.11
CA LYS A 270 -13.31 20.63 -8.27
C LYS A 270 -14.12 20.87 -9.54
N ILE A 271 -15.25 20.21 -9.77
CA ILE A 271 -16.10 20.47 -10.96
C ILE A 271 -16.70 21.88 -10.91
N GLU A 272 -17.15 22.33 -9.75
CA GLU A 272 -17.69 23.68 -9.54
C GLU A 272 -16.65 24.77 -9.87
N ASP A 273 -15.37 24.52 -9.52
CA ASP A 273 -14.24 25.39 -9.87
C ASP A 273 -13.76 25.26 -11.33
N ALA A 274 -13.64 24.02 -11.82
CA ALA A 274 -12.80 23.66 -12.97
C ALA A 274 -13.59 23.57 -14.29
N GLY A 275 -14.90 23.34 -14.25
CA GLY A 275 -15.81 23.53 -15.39
C GLY A 275 -16.11 22.31 -16.26
N SER A 276 -15.30 21.24 -16.27
CA SER A 276 -15.71 19.97 -16.91
C SER A 276 -14.88 18.74 -16.51
N VAL A 277 -15.51 17.57 -16.51
CA VAL A 277 -14.82 16.27 -16.46
C VAL A 277 -14.30 15.90 -17.85
N PHE A 278 -13.08 15.37 -17.93
CA PHE A 278 -12.55 14.80 -19.15
C PHE A 278 -13.19 13.43 -19.40
N VAL A 279 -13.86 13.29 -20.55
CA VAL A 279 -14.39 12.02 -21.02
C VAL A 279 -13.59 11.58 -22.26
N PRO A 280 -12.87 10.45 -22.21
CA PRO A 280 -12.18 9.89 -23.37
C PRO A 280 -13.15 9.66 -24.53
N LYS A 281 -12.76 10.10 -25.73
CA LYS A 281 -13.50 9.77 -26.96
C LYS A 281 -13.43 8.27 -27.21
N GLU A 282 -14.43 7.69 -27.87
CA GLU A 282 -14.47 6.25 -28.20
C GLU A 282 -13.19 5.76 -28.89
N LYS A 283 -12.63 6.55 -29.83
CA LYS A 283 -11.35 6.23 -30.49
C LYS A 283 -10.12 6.20 -29.57
N THR A 284 -10.22 6.76 -28.37
CA THR A 284 -9.16 6.79 -27.36
C THR A 284 -9.26 5.60 -26.41
N ILE A 285 -10.45 5.00 -26.24
CA ILE A 285 -10.68 3.87 -25.34
C ILE A 285 -9.74 2.67 -25.63
N PRO A 286 -9.49 2.28 -26.89
CA PRO A 286 -8.54 1.21 -27.19
C PRO A 286 -7.13 1.47 -26.64
N LYS A 287 -6.72 2.73 -26.49
CA LYS A 287 -5.39 3.15 -26.00
C LYS A 287 -5.29 3.26 -24.48
N ILE A 288 -6.38 3.01 -23.75
CA ILE A 288 -6.37 2.97 -22.29
C ILE A 288 -5.67 1.69 -21.83
N LYS A 289 -4.82 1.79 -20.83
CA LYS A 289 -3.99 0.72 -20.30
C LYS A 289 -4.63 0.12 -19.06
N LEU A 290 -4.72 -1.20 -19.00
CA LEU A 290 -5.07 -1.96 -17.80
C LEU A 290 -3.77 -2.31 -17.06
N ASN A 291 -3.73 -1.98 -15.77
CA ASN A 291 -2.60 -2.27 -14.91
C ASN A 291 -3.06 -3.18 -13.78
N ILE A 292 -2.37 -4.31 -13.56
CA ILE A 292 -2.68 -5.29 -12.52
C ILE A 292 -1.48 -5.38 -11.56
N PHE A 293 -1.72 -5.27 -10.25
CA PHE A 293 -0.68 -5.28 -9.21
C PHE A 293 -1.22 -5.85 -7.88
N GLY A 294 -0.43 -5.80 -6.81
CA GLY A 294 -0.81 -6.36 -5.51
C GLY A 294 -1.04 -7.86 -5.60
N LYS A 295 -0.11 -8.58 -6.23
CA LYS A 295 -0.21 -10.03 -6.51
C LYS A 295 -1.47 -10.40 -7.31
N GLY A 296 -1.89 -9.52 -8.22
CA GLY A 296 -3.04 -9.73 -9.09
C GLY A 296 -4.39 -9.38 -8.48
N LYS A 297 -4.45 -8.79 -7.29
CA LYS A 297 -5.72 -8.48 -6.60
C LYS A 297 -6.23 -7.07 -6.84
N LEU A 298 -5.38 -6.20 -7.37
CA LEU A 298 -5.69 -4.80 -7.64
C LEU A 298 -5.53 -4.48 -9.12
N ALA A 299 -6.39 -3.59 -9.62
CA ALA A 299 -6.34 -3.09 -10.97
C ALA A 299 -6.51 -1.56 -11.02
N THR A 300 -5.83 -0.89 -11.95
CA THR A 300 -6.09 0.52 -12.31
C THR A 300 -6.16 0.68 -13.81
N MET A 301 -6.80 1.77 -14.25
CA MET A 301 -6.80 2.17 -15.66
C MET A 301 -6.07 3.50 -15.84
N THR A 302 -5.15 3.55 -16.80
CA THR A 302 -4.43 4.78 -17.16
C THR A 302 -4.58 5.10 -18.63
N SER A 303 -4.42 6.38 -18.99
CA SER A 303 -4.39 6.82 -20.38
C SER A 303 -3.12 6.34 -21.09
N TRP A 304 -3.06 6.57 -22.41
CA TRP A 304 -1.92 6.19 -23.26
C TRP A 304 -0.58 6.80 -22.82
N ASN A 305 -0.60 7.95 -22.15
CA ASN A 305 0.56 8.63 -21.57
C ASN A 305 0.72 8.39 -20.06
N ASN A 306 0.18 7.28 -19.54
CA ASN A 306 0.26 6.87 -18.13
C ASN A 306 -0.44 7.80 -17.12
N GLY A 307 -1.21 8.79 -17.58
CA GLY A 307 -2.03 9.62 -16.70
C GLY A 307 -3.25 8.88 -16.16
N GLU A 308 -3.79 9.38 -15.06
CA GLU A 308 -5.02 8.90 -14.46
C GLU A 308 -6.20 9.13 -15.39
N LEU A 309 -7.07 8.14 -15.48
CA LEU A 309 -8.17 8.16 -16.43
C LEU A 309 -9.31 9.11 -15.99
N LEU A 310 -9.53 9.26 -14.68
CA LEU A 310 -10.46 10.24 -14.13
C LEU A 310 -9.74 11.58 -13.94
N SER A 311 -10.06 12.54 -14.80
CA SER A 311 -9.44 13.86 -14.82
C SER A 311 -10.50 14.96 -14.94
N ILE A 312 -10.30 16.06 -14.22
CA ILE A 312 -11.17 17.23 -14.20
C ILE A 312 -10.37 18.40 -14.76
N ASN A 313 -10.77 18.93 -15.91
CA ASN A 313 -10.09 20.05 -16.56
C ASN A 313 -10.44 21.34 -15.83
N LYS A 314 -9.46 22.20 -15.58
CA LYS A 314 -9.65 23.54 -14.98
C LYS A 314 -9.87 24.62 -16.05
N LYS A 315 -10.68 25.63 -15.73
CA LYS A 315 -11.00 26.76 -16.64
C LYS A 315 -9.75 27.52 -17.07
N GLU A 316 -8.80 27.70 -16.15
CA GLU A 316 -7.55 28.42 -16.37
C GLU A 316 -6.42 27.53 -16.95
N GLY A 317 -6.76 26.32 -17.39
CA GLY A 317 -5.81 25.33 -17.86
C GLY A 317 -5.31 24.41 -16.74
N GLY A 318 -4.81 23.25 -17.17
CA GLY A 318 -4.43 22.15 -16.27
C GLY A 318 -5.60 21.23 -15.91
N SER A 319 -5.31 20.22 -15.11
CA SER A 319 -6.32 19.25 -14.67
C SER A 319 -6.03 18.74 -13.25
N SER A 320 -7.09 18.45 -12.50
CA SER A 320 -7.01 17.61 -11.30
C SER A 320 -7.19 16.16 -11.73
N LYS A 321 -6.38 15.26 -11.19
CA LYS A 321 -6.36 13.84 -11.57
C LYS A 321 -6.67 12.97 -10.37
N TYR A 322 -7.43 11.90 -10.59
CA TYR A 322 -7.87 10.97 -9.56
C TYR A 322 -7.51 9.55 -9.97
N GLY A 323 -6.59 8.94 -9.22
CA GLY A 323 -6.36 7.50 -9.30
C GLY A 323 -7.61 6.76 -8.83
N VAL A 324 -8.00 5.72 -9.57
CA VAL A 324 -9.07 4.81 -9.18
C VAL A 324 -8.53 3.40 -9.27
N THR A 325 -8.52 2.73 -8.13
CA THR A 325 -8.05 1.36 -7.95
C THR A 325 -9.23 0.46 -7.64
N PHE A 326 -9.28 -0.67 -8.33
CA PHE A 326 -10.33 -1.66 -8.24
C PHE A 326 -9.81 -2.94 -7.61
N ALA A 327 -10.64 -3.59 -6.80
CA ALA A 327 -10.51 -4.98 -6.42
C ALA A 327 -11.72 -5.77 -6.95
N LYS A 328 -11.56 -7.07 -7.19
CA LYS A 328 -12.68 -7.94 -7.56
C LYS A 328 -13.13 -8.75 -6.34
N ILE A 329 -14.35 -8.51 -5.87
CA ILE A 329 -14.93 -9.08 -4.66
C ILE A 329 -16.26 -9.76 -5.02
N ASN A 330 -16.37 -11.06 -4.78
CA ASN A 330 -17.57 -11.85 -5.07
C ASN A 330 -18.07 -11.67 -6.52
N GLY A 331 -17.15 -11.72 -7.47
CA GLY A 331 -17.41 -11.59 -8.91
C GLY A 331 -17.59 -10.16 -9.41
N LYS A 332 -17.55 -9.14 -8.53
CA LYS A 332 -17.82 -7.73 -8.90
C LYS A 332 -16.60 -6.85 -8.64
N PHE A 333 -16.35 -5.91 -9.54
CA PHE A 333 -15.33 -4.88 -9.30
C PHE A 333 -15.87 -3.81 -8.34
N VAL A 334 -15.08 -3.48 -7.33
CA VAL A 334 -15.36 -2.47 -6.30
C VAL A 334 -14.19 -1.50 -6.25
N ILE A 335 -14.47 -0.20 -6.09
CA ILE A 335 -13.44 0.84 -5.94
C ILE A 335 -12.90 0.80 -4.50
N VAL A 336 -11.60 0.61 -4.36
CA VAL A 336 -10.89 0.46 -3.07
C VAL A 336 -9.75 1.47 -2.87
N GLY A 337 -9.31 2.17 -3.92
CA GLY A 337 -8.21 3.15 -3.85
C GLY A 337 -8.37 4.29 -4.82
#